data_AF-A0A5N6QQM2-F1
#
_entry.id   AF-A0A5N6QQM2-F1
#
_cell.length_a   1.000
_cell.length_b   1.000
_cell.length_c   1.000
_cell.angle_alpha   90.00
_cell.angle_beta   90.00
_cell.angle_gamma   90.00
#
_symmetry.space_group_name_H-M   'P 1'
#
loop_
_entity.id
_entity.type
_entity.pdbx_description
1 polymer ?
#
loop_
_entity_poly.entity_id
_entity_poly.type
_entity_poly.pdbx_seq_one_letter_code
_entity_poly.pdbx_strand_id
1 'polypeptide(L)'
;MEIASCSILNTLRLSSTASNNSNNTFCNCYTPRNPYLVPSFSSIFPRNSTTSPGKCLHFNRFVAFSSPSSSDNQNPPQELAVLLEVEGVLMDAYRVGNRQAFNVAFQKLGLDCANWKEPVYLDLVRKCSGDEERMLNLYFNQIGWPTSLPTNEKGPFIKSVLREKKNALDEFVMSKSLPLRPGVEDFIDDAYQEGIPVVILTAYSKSGDKIAGSIIEKLGHERISKVKIIGNQEVKQSSYGQLVSHEGLSLGLNEQLAKEAIKAVSAEKQKIAEEVASMLKLSVEIDTSSSERLVIHLYFVS
;
A
#
# COMPACT_ATOMS: atom_id res chain seq x y z
N MET A 1 -26.96 -37.19 40.36
CA MET A 1 -28.33 -37.73 40.29
C MET A 1 -29.22 -36.51 40.18
N GLU A 2 -29.91 -36.30 39.07
CA GLU A 2 -30.09 -37.20 37.91
C GLU A 2 -28.95 -37.15 36.88
N ILE A 3 -29.14 -37.87 35.77
CA ILE A 3 -28.32 -37.92 34.54
C ILE A 3 -29.32 -38.03 33.38
N ALA A 4 -29.11 -37.31 32.28
CA ALA A 4 -29.84 -37.52 31.03
C ALA A 4 -28.84 -37.61 29.87
N SER A 5 -28.97 -38.65 29.03
CA SER A 5 -27.97 -39.01 28.01
C SER A 5 -28.50 -38.93 26.57
N CYS A 6 -27.58 -39.06 25.62
CA CYS A 6 -27.76 -38.82 24.19
C CYS A 6 -28.82 -39.68 23.48
N SER A 7 -29.39 -39.12 22.41
CA SER A 7 -29.66 -39.83 21.13
C SER A 7 -29.62 -38.76 20.01
N ILE A 8 -28.72 -38.76 19.03
CA ILE A 8 -28.36 -39.75 17.98
C ILE A 8 -29.27 -39.63 16.74
N LEU A 9 -28.63 -39.16 15.65
CA LEU A 9 -28.93 -39.30 14.22
C LEU A 9 -30.35 -39.02 13.68
N ASN A 10 -30.42 -38.12 12.70
CA ASN A 10 -31.19 -38.41 11.48
C ASN A 10 -30.59 -37.68 10.26
N THR A 11 -30.05 -38.45 9.31
CA THR A 11 -29.45 -37.94 8.06
C THR A 11 -30.44 -38.05 6.91
N LEU A 12 -31.11 -36.96 6.53
CA LEU A 12 -32.00 -36.96 5.36
C LEU A 12 -31.21 -36.89 4.05
N ARG A 13 -31.15 -38.04 3.38
CA ARG A 13 -30.52 -38.25 2.07
C ARG A 13 -31.55 -38.01 0.96
N LEU A 14 -31.54 -36.84 0.32
CA LEU A 14 -32.22 -36.65 -0.97
C LEU A 14 -31.25 -36.90 -2.12
N SER A 15 -31.72 -37.62 -3.14
CA SER A 15 -30.95 -37.92 -4.35
C SER A 15 -31.87 -38.11 -5.54
N SER A 16 -31.80 -37.21 -6.52
CA SER A 16 -32.50 -37.34 -7.81
C SER A 16 -31.77 -36.58 -8.92
N THR A 17 -31.47 -37.31 -10.00
CA THR A 17 -31.35 -36.83 -11.39
C THR A 17 -30.52 -35.57 -11.67
N ALA A 18 -29.31 -35.76 -12.20
CA ALA A 18 -28.66 -34.75 -13.02
C ALA A 18 -29.36 -34.64 -14.38
N SER A 19 -29.40 -33.43 -14.94
CA SER A 19 -29.67 -33.18 -16.35
C SER A 19 -28.49 -32.39 -16.92
N ASN A 20 -27.80 -32.96 -17.91
CA ASN A 20 -26.66 -32.30 -18.53
C ASN A 20 -27.14 -31.22 -19.51
N ASN A 21 -26.63 -30.00 -19.38
CA ASN A 21 -26.42 -29.15 -20.54
C ASN A 21 -25.12 -28.34 -20.39
N SER A 22 -24.54 -27.98 -21.53
CA SER A 22 -23.09 -27.77 -21.67
C SER A 22 -22.55 -26.35 -21.36
N ASN A 23 -21.23 -26.27 -21.23
CA ASN A 23 -20.37 -25.08 -21.40
C ASN A 23 -20.31 -24.03 -20.27
N ASN A 24 -19.48 -24.31 -19.24
CA ASN A 24 -18.33 -23.45 -18.90
C ASN A 24 -17.46 -24.07 -17.79
N THR A 25 -16.33 -24.68 -18.15
CA THR A 25 -15.50 -25.45 -17.22
C THR A 25 -14.43 -24.59 -16.53
N PHE A 26 -14.83 -23.80 -15.53
CA PHE A 26 -13.87 -23.37 -14.49
C PHE A 26 -13.48 -24.60 -13.66
N CYS A 27 -12.26 -25.11 -13.84
CA CYS A 27 -11.81 -26.33 -13.19
C CYS A 27 -11.38 -26.09 -11.74
N ASN A 28 -12.36 -26.10 -10.82
CA ASN A 28 -12.14 -25.78 -9.41
C ASN A 28 -11.96 -27.06 -8.56
N CYS A 29 -10.74 -27.61 -8.58
CA CYS A 29 -10.41 -28.90 -7.96
C CYS A 29 -10.20 -28.82 -6.44
N TYR A 30 -11.29 -28.89 -5.68
CA TYR A 30 -11.23 -29.05 -4.22
C TYR A 30 -10.67 -30.43 -3.83
N THR A 31 -9.60 -30.43 -3.02
CA THR A 31 -9.12 -31.63 -2.31
C THR A 31 -8.84 -31.29 -0.84
N PRO A 32 -9.19 -32.17 0.12
CA PRO A 32 -8.97 -31.92 1.55
C PRO A 32 -7.49 -32.16 1.89
N ARG A 33 -6.69 -31.08 1.96
CA ARG A 33 -5.24 -31.20 2.19
C ARG A 33 -4.90 -31.21 3.69
N ASN A 34 -4.32 -32.32 4.13
CA ASN A 34 -3.73 -32.53 5.46
C ASN A 34 -2.61 -31.47 5.71
N PRO A 35 -2.49 -30.83 6.90
CA PRO A 35 -1.63 -29.64 7.08
C PRO A 35 -0.11 -29.92 7.17
N TYR A 36 0.32 -31.14 6.86
CA TYR A 36 1.74 -31.53 6.82
C TYR A 36 2.09 -32.07 5.43
N LEU A 37 2.52 -31.19 4.52
CA LEU A 37 3.37 -31.49 3.35
C LEU A 37 3.66 -30.20 2.56
N VAL A 38 4.93 -29.84 2.42
CA VAL A 38 5.37 -28.72 1.55
C VAL A 38 5.47 -29.24 0.11
N PRO A 39 4.85 -28.56 -0.89
CA PRO A 39 5.09 -28.87 -2.29
C PRO A 39 6.37 -28.19 -2.78
N SER A 40 7.34 -28.97 -3.27
CA SER A 40 8.48 -28.44 -4.03
C SER A 40 7.98 -27.87 -5.36
N PHE A 41 8.34 -26.62 -5.65
CA PHE A 41 8.09 -26.01 -6.97
C PHE A 41 9.31 -26.22 -7.87
N SER A 42 9.08 -26.79 -9.06
CA SER A 42 10.08 -26.89 -10.13
C SER A 42 9.51 -26.29 -11.41
N SER A 43 9.93 -25.08 -11.75
CA SER A 43 9.44 -24.35 -12.93
C SER A 43 10.45 -24.40 -14.09
N ILE A 44 10.23 -25.32 -15.02
CA ILE A 44 10.94 -25.35 -16.31
C ILE A 44 10.19 -24.43 -17.28
N PHE A 45 10.85 -23.39 -17.80
CA PHE A 45 10.26 -22.45 -18.76
C PHE A 45 10.94 -22.55 -20.15
N PRO A 46 10.17 -22.53 -21.26
CA PRO A 46 10.70 -22.55 -22.63
C PRO A 46 11.08 -21.14 -23.15
N ARG A 47 11.67 -21.06 -24.35
CA ARG A 47 12.37 -19.89 -24.91
C ARG A 47 11.72 -19.36 -26.22
N ASN A 48 12.12 -18.15 -26.62
CA ASN A 48 11.90 -17.47 -27.94
C ASN A 48 10.50 -16.81 -28.11
N SER A 49 10.32 -15.70 -28.87
CA SER A 49 11.21 -14.87 -29.72
C SER A 49 10.64 -13.45 -29.99
N THR A 50 11.52 -12.45 -30.26
CA THR A 50 11.32 -11.23 -31.13
C THR A 50 10.08 -10.33 -30.91
N THR A 51 10.10 -8.98 -30.81
CA THR A 51 11.07 -7.87 -31.03
C THR A 51 10.45 -6.58 -30.37
N SER A 52 10.95 -5.33 -30.35
CA SER A 52 12.09 -4.56 -30.91
C SER A 52 12.45 -3.39 -29.94
N PRO A 53 13.50 -2.53 -30.17
CA PRO A 53 14.01 -1.64 -29.12
C PRO A 53 13.46 -0.19 -29.13
N GLY A 54 13.09 0.30 -27.95
CA GLY A 54 12.89 1.73 -27.64
C GLY A 54 13.92 2.22 -26.62
N LYS A 55 14.38 3.48 -26.74
CA LYS A 55 15.44 4.05 -25.87
C LYS A 55 14.87 4.39 -24.48
N CYS A 56 15.44 3.81 -23.41
CA CYS A 56 15.12 4.20 -22.04
C CYS A 56 16.16 5.19 -21.47
N LEU A 57 15.76 6.01 -20.49
CA LEU A 57 16.59 7.09 -19.93
C LEU A 57 17.39 6.61 -18.71
N HIS A 58 18.66 7.05 -18.65
CA HIS A 58 19.62 6.59 -17.66
C HIS A 58 19.34 7.18 -16.26
N PHE A 59 18.72 6.39 -15.37
CA PHE A 59 18.68 6.71 -13.94
C PHE A 59 20.01 6.41 -13.24
N ASN A 60 20.28 7.06 -12.10
CA ASN A 60 21.56 6.97 -11.42
C ASN A 60 21.76 5.63 -10.68
N ARG A 61 22.61 4.79 -11.27
CA ARG A 61 23.36 3.63 -10.73
C ARG A 61 22.98 3.17 -9.31
N PHE A 62 22.29 2.05 -9.23
CA PHE A 62 22.09 1.28 -8.00
C PHE A 62 23.43 0.69 -7.51
N VAL A 63 24.10 1.37 -6.56
CA VAL A 63 25.47 1.00 -6.15
C VAL A 63 25.57 -0.43 -5.57
N ALA A 64 24.52 -0.89 -4.89
CA ALA A 64 24.46 -2.22 -4.25
C ALA A 64 24.51 -3.41 -5.23
N PHE A 65 24.14 -3.22 -6.50
CA PHE A 65 24.00 -4.29 -7.51
C PHE A 65 25.03 -4.12 -8.64
N SER A 66 26.28 -3.84 -8.25
CA SER A 66 27.42 -3.69 -9.16
C SER A 66 28.09 -5.05 -9.39
N SER A 67 27.45 -5.94 -10.14
CA SER A 67 27.97 -7.31 -10.39
C SER A 67 29.35 -7.29 -11.07
N PRO A 68 30.30 -8.15 -10.65
CA PRO A 68 31.59 -8.27 -11.31
C PRO A 68 31.41 -8.86 -12.72
N SER A 69 31.96 -8.18 -13.73
CA SER A 69 31.76 -8.56 -15.14
C SER A 69 32.55 -9.82 -15.53
N SER A 70 31.87 -10.93 -15.78
CA SER A 70 32.46 -12.17 -16.32
C SER A 70 31.75 -12.67 -17.58
N SER A 71 32.49 -12.72 -18.69
CA SER A 71 32.28 -13.54 -19.91
C SER A 71 30.85 -13.76 -20.43
N ASP A 72 30.50 -12.96 -21.45
CA ASP A 72 29.79 -13.34 -22.68
C ASP A 72 28.77 -14.49 -22.59
N ASN A 73 27.52 -14.14 -22.31
CA ASN A 73 26.37 -15.00 -22.55
C ASN A 73 25.25 -14.22 -23.27
N GLN A 74 24.82 -14.73 -24.43
CA GLN A 74 23.96 -14.04 -25.39
C GLN A 74 22.46 -14.09 -25.01
N ASN A 75 22.12 -13.60 -23.82
CA ASN A 75 20.74 -13.25 -23.44
C ASN A 75 20.73 -11.78 -22.95
N PRO A 76 19.72 -10.96 -23.29
CA PRO A 76 19.53 -9.71 -22.57
C PRO A 76 19.24 -10.03 -21.09
N PRO A 77 19.86 -9.33 -20.12
CA PRO A 77 19.53 -9.53 -18.72
C PRO A 77 18.06 -9.17 -18.51
N GLN A 78 17.26 -10.15 -18.10
CA GLN A 78 15.89 -9.91 -17.71
C GLN A 78 15.93 -9.22 -16.34
N GLU A 79 15.76 -7.90 -16.33
CA GLU A 79 15.96 -7.01 -15.19
C GLU A 79 14.86 -7.21 -14.12
N LEU A 80 14.89 -8.39 -13.49
CA LEU A 80 14.03 -8.82 -12.41
C LEU A 80 14.48 -8.16 -11.11
N ALA A 81 13.52 -7.69 -10.31
CA ALA A 81 13.74 -7.30 -8.92
C ALA A 81 12.65 -7.94 -8.05
N VAL A 82 13.01 -8.30 -6.82
CA VAL A 82 12.08 -8.90 -5.84
C VAL A 82 11.69 -7.83 -4.82
N LEU A 83 10.38 -7.61 -4.66
CA LEU A 83 9.83 -6.73 -3.64
C LEU A 83 9.21 -7.60 -2.54
N LEU A 84 9.75 -7.51 -1.32
CA LEU A 84 9.34 -8.28 -0.15
C LEU A 84 8.55 -7.40 0.83
N GLU A 85 7.37 -7.88 1.18
CA GLU A 85 6.56 -7.35 2.29
C GLU A 85 7.04 -7.91 3.63
N VAL A 86 6.82 -7.19 4.73
CA VAL A 86 7.21 -7.66 6.07
C VAL A 86 6.19 -8.65 6.63
N GLU A 87 4.91 -8.28 6.57
CA GLU A 87 3.81 -8.97 7.24
C GLU A 87 3.28 -10.14 6.39
N GLY A 88 3.71 -11.37 6.70
CA GLY A 88 3.28 -12.60 6.01
C GLY A 88 4.28 -13.17 5.00
N VAL A 89 5.28 -12.37 4.59
CA VAL A 89 6.38 -12.82 3.71
C VAL A 89 7.68 -12.96 4.51
N LEU A 90 8.29 -11.87 4.99
CA LEU A 90 9.51 -11.96 5.84
C LEU A 90 9.23 -12.60 7.21
N MET A 91 8.04 -12.39 7.79
CA MET A 91 7.65 -12.87 9.11
C MET A 91 6.19 -13.32 9.15
N ASP A 92 5.86 -14.34 9.93
CA ASP A 92 4.49 -14.88 10.10
C ASP A 92 3.55 -13.97 10.97
N ALA A 93 3.71 -12.65 10.86
CA ALA A 93 3.06 -11.64 11.70
C ALA A 93 1.52 -11.80 11.76
N TYR A 94 0.86 -11.96 10.61
CA TYR A 94 -0.59 -12.18 10.55
C TYR A 94 -1.04 -13.51 11.19
N ARG A 95 -0.22 -14.56 11.08
CA ARG A 95 -0.56 -15.90 11.58
C ARG A 95 -0.43 -15.99 13.10
N VAL A 96 0.58 -15.35 13.68
CA VAL A 96 0.86 -15.41 15.13
C VAL A 96 0.25 -14.22 15.88
N GLY A 97 0.40 -13.01 15.36
CA GLY A 97 0.10 -11.76 16.06
C GLY A 97 -1.31 -11.21 15.85
N ASN A 98 -1.97 -11.45 14.70
CA ASN A 98 -3.18 -10.69 14.33
C ASN A 98 -4.32 -10.75 15.37
N ARG A 99 -4.58 -11.95 15.91
CA ARG A 99 -5.58 -12.15 16.99
C ARG A 99 -5.18 -11.46 18.29
N GLN A 100 -3.89 -11.41 18.62
CA GLN A 100 -3.39 -10.71 19.79
C GLN A 100 -3.50 -9.19 19.61
N ALA A 101 -3.17 -8.68 18.41
CA ALA A 101 -3.29 -7.27 18.06
C ALA A 101 -4.74 -6.75 18.14
N PHE A 102 -5.73 -7.55 17.76
CA PHE A 102 -7.15 -7.24 18.05
C PHE A 102 -7.44 -7.11 19.54
N ASN A 103 -6.98 -8.06 20.36
CA ASN A 103 -7.22 -8.03 21.81
C ASN A 103 -6.53 -6.84 22.50
N VAL A 104 -5.31 -6.47 22.06
CA VAL A 104 -4.62 -5.26 22.53
C VAL A 104 -5.38 -4.01 22.11
N ALA A 105 -5.91 -3.95 20.89
CA ALA A 105 -6.73 -2.83 20.42
C ALA A 105 -8.05 -2.70 21.21
N PHE A 106 -8.71 -3.82 21.53
CA PHE A 106 -9.90 -3.82 22.38
C PHE A 106 -9.59 -3.27 23.77
N GLN A 107 -8.54 -3.79 24.43
CA GLN A 107 -8.10 -3.31 25.74
C GLN A 107 -7.73 -1.81 25.72
N LYS A 108 -7.01 -1.35 24.70
CA LYS A 108 -6.60 0.06 24.52
C LYS A 108 -7.79 1.01 24.31
N LEU A 109 -8.93 0.49 23.87
CA LEU A 109 -10.18 1.23 23.67
C LEU A 109 -11.20 1.03 24.82
N GLY A 110 -10.80 0.40 25.94
CA GLY A 110 -11.67 0.16 27.10
C GLY A 110 -12.76 -0.89 26.84
N LEU A 111 -12.57 -1.76 25.86
CA LEU A 111 -13.52 -2.81 25.46
C LEU A 111 -13.22 -4.11 26.22
N ASP A 112 -13.18 -4.07 27.55
CA ASP A 112 -12.68 -5.17 28.41
C ASP A 112 -13.46 -6.49 28.23
N CYS A 113 -14.73 -6.41 27.83
CA CYS A 113 -15.57 -7.57 27.48
C CYS A 113 -15.20 -8.22 26.14
N ALA A 114 -14.48 -7.52 25.26
CA ALA A 114 -14.10 -7.99 23.94
C ALA A 114 -12.71 -8.66 23.96
N ASN A 115 -12.71 -10.00 24.03
CA ASN A 115 -11.48 -10.79 23.96
C ASN A 115 -11.69 -12.00 23.03
N TRP A 116 -11.07 -11.93 21.85
CA TRP A 116 -11.11 -12.98 20.84
C TRP A 116 -10.18 -14.13 21.22
N LYS A 117 -10.75 -15.11 21.93
CA LYS A 117 -10.21 -16.47 22.05
C LYS A 117 -10.11 -17.11 20.67
N GLU A 118 -9.17 -18.03 20.51
CA GLU A 118 -8.84 -18.64 19.20
C GLU A 118 -10.04 -19.24 18.45
N PRO A 119 -10.95 -20.03 19.07
CA PRO A 119 -12.13 -20.54 18.36
C PRO A 119 -13.06 -19.44 17.84
N VAL A 120 -13.20 -18.33 18.57
CA VAL A 120 -14.04 -17.18 18.16
C VAL A 120 -13.39 -16.47 16.97
N TYR A 121 -12.09 -16.22 17.03
CA TYR A 121 -11.34 -15.61 15.92
C TYR A 121 -11.40 -16.47 14.64
N LEU A 122 -11.18 -17.78 14.75
CA LEU A 122 -11.19 -18.69 13.59
C LEU A 122 -12.60 -18.86 12.98
N ASP A 123 -13.66 -18.75 13.78
CA ASP A 123 -15.05 -18.73 13.30
C ASP A 123 -15.39 -17.40 12.59
N LEU A 124 -14.98 -16.25 13.15
CA LEU A 124 -15.13 -14.94 12.52
C LEU A 124 -14.36 -14.86 11.19
N VAL A 125 -13.08 -15.27 11.15
CA VAL A 125 -12.27 -15.33 9.92
C VAL A 125 -12.96 -16.19 8.86
N ARG A 126 -13.52 -17.34 9.25
CA ARG A 126 -14.22 -18.26 8.33
C ARG A 126 -15.53 -17.67 7.79
N LYS A 127 -16.33 -17.02 8.63
CA LYS A 127 -17.62 -16.41 8.26
C LYS A 127 -17.47 -15.15 7.43
N CYS A 128 -16.36 -14.43 7.58
CA CYS A 128 -16.10 -13.15 6.91
C CYS A 128 -15.04 -13.25 5.81
N SER A 129 -14.52 -14.44 5.51
CA SER A 129 -13.40 -14.65 4.57
C SER A 129 -12.15 -13.80 4.87
N GLY A 130 -11.89 -13.54 6.16
CA GLY A 130 -10.79 -12.69 6.63
C GLY A 130 -11.01 -11.16 6.50
N ASP A 131 -12.16 -10.69 6.02
CA ASP A 131 -12.50 -9.26 5.98
C ASP A 131 -12.67 -8.71 7.42
N GLU A 132 -11.69 -7.92 7.86
CA GLU A 132 -11.58 -7.45 9.24
C GLU A 132 -12.71 -6.48 9.64
N GLU A 133 -13.22 -5.65 8.71
CA GLU A 133 -14.38 -4.79 8.97
C GLU A 133 -15.64 -5.64 9.16
N ARG A 134 -15.85 -6.68 8.33
CA ARG A 134 -16.97 -7.62 8.49
C ARG A 134 -16.84 -8.43 9.78
N MET A 135 -15.64 -8.88 10.17
CA MET A 135 -15.43 -9.62 11.41
C MET A 135 -15.85 -8.80 12.63
N LEU A 136 -15.43 -7.54 12.70
CA LEU A 136 -15.81 -6.63 13.79
C LEU A 136 -17.31 -6.33 13.78
N ASN A 137 -17.89 -6.01 12.61
CA ASN A 137 -19.34 -5.77 12.49
C ASN A 137 -20.17 -7.00 12.88
N LEU A 138 -19.78 -8.19 12.43
CA LEU A 138 -20.46 -9.44 12.77
C LEU A 138 -20.39 -9.73 14.27
N TYR A 139 -19.23 -9.49 14.89
CA TYR A 139 -19.03 -9.65 16.33
C TYR A 139 -19.92 -8.69 17.15
N PHE A 140 -19.83 -7.38 16.92
CA PHE A 140 -20.64 -6.41 17.68
C PHE A 140 -22.15 -6.48 17.36
N ASN A 141 -22.56 -6.97 16.19
CA ASN A 141 -23.97 -7.28 15.93
C ASN A 141 -24.48 -8.53 16.67
N GLN A 142 -23.60 -9.43 17.13
CA GLN A 142 -23.98 -10.62 17.91
C GLN A 142 -23.88 -10.39 19.43
N ILE A 143 -22.81 -9.76 19.90
CA ILE A 143 -22.55 -9.55 21.34
C ILE A 143 -23.08 -8.20 21.88
N GLY A 144 -23.52 -7.31 21.00
CA GLY A 144 -23.86 -5.93 21.32
C GLY A 144 -22.74 -4.95 20.96
N TRP A 145 -23.13 -3.73 20.60
CA TRP A 145 -22.21 -2.60 20.41
C TRP A 145 -22.01 -1.87 21.76
N PRO A 146 -20.90 -1.14 21.96
CA PRO A 146 -20.68 -0.39 23.20
C PRO A 146 -21.82 0.61 23.45
N THR A 147 -22.37 0.63 24.67
CA THR A 147 -23.56 1.43 25.02
C THR A 147 -23.37 2.94 24.85
N SER A 148 -22.12 3.40 24.89
CA SER A 148 -21.73 4.80 24.67
C SER A 148 -21.61 5.20 23.19
N LEU A 149 -21.82 4.28 22.24
CA LEU A 149 -21.57 4.52 20.81
C LEU A 149 -22.88 4.72 20.01
N PRO A 150 -23.13 5.94 19.46
CA PRO A 150 -24.24 6.21 18.56
C PRO A 150 -24.20 5.36 17.27
N THR A 151 -25.37 5.04 16.71
CA THR A 151 -25.49 4.20 15.50
C THR A 151 -24.77 4.78 14.27
N ASN A 152 -24.71 6.11 14.15
CA ASN A 152 -23.97 6.83 13.10
C ASN A 152 -22.44 6.76 13.28
N GLU A 153 -21.94 6.47 14.48
CA GLU A 153 -20.50 6.43 14.80
C GLU A 153 -19.88 5.03 14.66
N LYS A 154 -20.69 4.01 14.34
CA LYS A 154 -20.22 2.64 14.12
C LYS A 154 -19.09 2.53 13.10
N GLY A 155 -19.19 3.21 11.96
CA GLY A 155 -18.13 3.24 10.94
C GLY A 155 -16.81 3.85 11.44
N PRO A 156 -16.82 5.09 11.98
CA PRO A 156 -15.66 5.69 12.65
C PRO A 156 -15.05 4.82 13.76
N PHE A 157 -15.87 4.17 14.58
CA PHE A 157 -15.42 3.27 15.64
C PHE A 157 -14.69 2.03 15.11
N ILE A 158 -15.24 1.35 14.09
CA ILE A 158 -14.58 0.21 13.43
C ILE A 158 -13.19 0.62 12.90
N LYS A 159 -13.09 1.80 12.26
CA LYS A 159 -11.82 2.35 11.79
C LYS A 159 -10.86 2.71 12.93
N SER A 160 -11.37 3.10 14.09
CA SER A 160 -10.57 3.31 15.31
C SER A 160 -9.99 1.99 15.83
N VAL A 161 -10.80 0.93 15.92
CA VAL A 161 -10.35 -0.42 16.30
C VAL A 161 -9.27 -0.93 15.35
N LEU A 162 -9.49 -0.84 14.03
CA LEU A 162 -8.51 -1.31 13.03
C LEU A 162 -7.20 -0.50 13.06
N ARG A 163 -7.26 0.80 13.33
CA ARG A 163 -6.07 1.64 13.51
C ARG A 163 -5.26 1.20 14.74
N GLU A 164 -5.90 1.00 15.90
CA GLU A 164 -5.17 0.54 17.09
C GLU A 164 -4.70 -0.91 16.97
N LYS A 165 -5.44 -1.76 16.24
CA LYS A 165 -5.01 -3.11 15.89
C LYS A 165 -3.81 -3.09 14.95
N LYS A 166 -3.71 -2.14 14.01
CA LYS A 166 -2.49 -1.99 13.22
C LYS A 166 -1.31 -1.52 14.07
N ASN A 167 -1.51 -0.53 14.94
CA ASN A 167 -0.47 -0.08 15.87
C ASN A 167 0.08 -1.25 16.72
N ALA A 168 -0.81 -2.09 17.27
CA ALA A 168 -0.43 -3.28 18.04
C ALA A 168 0.24 -4.39 17.20
N LEU A 169 -0.11 -4.53 15.91
CA LEU A 169 0.56 -5.47 15.00
C LEU A 169 1.97 -4.97 14.63
N ASP A 170 2.12 -3.68 14.37
CA ASP A 170 3.43 -3.04 14.12
C ASP A 170 4.35 -3.22 15.35
N GLU A 171 3.84 -3.01 16.57
CA GLU A 171 4.54 -3.26 17.84
C GLU A 171 4.94 -4.74 18.01
N PHE A 172 4.08 -5.68 17.60
CA PHE A 172 4.40 -7.11 17.58
C PHE A 172 5.48 -7.46 16.54
N VAL A 173 5.48 -6.84 15.36
CA VAL A 173 6.52 -7.00 14.33
C VAL A 173 7.88 -6.47 14.80
N MET A 174 7.88 -5.35 15.53
CA MET A 174 9.08 -4.78 16.15
C MET A 174 9.63 -5.64 17.32
N SER A 175 8.85 -6.60 17.84
CA SER A 175 9.25 -7.43 18.98
C SER A 175 10.39 -8.41 18.64
N LYS A 176 11.23 -8.73 19.63
CA LYS A 176 12.29 -9.75 19.48
C LYS A 176 11.75 -11.18 19.45
N SER A 177 10.50 -11.39 19.87
CA SER A 177 9.83 -12.70 19.90
C SER A 177 9.29 -13.18 18.55
N LEU A 178 9.19 -12.31 17.53
CA LEU A 178 8.81 -12.73 16.17
C LEU A 178 10.08 -12.97 15.33
N PRO A 179 10.44 -14.23 14.99
CA PRO A 179 11.58 -14.52 14.14
C PRO A 179 11.28 -14.22 12.66
N LEU A 180 12.33 -14.19 11.84
CA LEU A 180 12.20 -14.32 10.39
C LEU A 180 11.62 -15.70 10.05
N ARG A 181 10.92 -15.78 8.92
CA ARG A 181 10.39 -17.04 8.39
C ARG A 181 11.53 -17.91 7.84
N PRO A 182 11.58 -19.23 8.13
CA PRO A 182 12.60 -20.12 7.58
C PRO A 182 12.68 -20.05 6.05
N GLY A 183 13.90 -20.02 5.50
CA GLY A 183 14.15 -19.84 4.07
C GLY A 183 14.26 -18.39 3.59
N VAL A 184 13.91 -17.38 4.40
CA VAL A 184 14.02 -15.96 4.00
C VAL A 184 15.47 -15.51 3.87
N GLU A 185 16.34 -15.96 4.77
CA GLU A 185 17.77 -15.60 4.75
C GLU A 185 18.48 -16.28 3.58
N ASP A 186 18.24 -17.57 3.38
CA ASP A 186 18.76 -18.34 2.25
C ASP A 186 18.31 -17.73 0.91
N PHE A 187 17.02 -17.36 0.79
CA PHE A 187 16.48 -16.70 -0.40
C PHE A 187 17.13 -15.33 -0.69
N ILE A 188 17.46 -14.54 0.34
CA ILE A 188 18.18 -13.27 0.17
C ILE A 188 19.61 -13.52 -0.34
N ASP A 189 20.28 -14.55 0.17
CA ASP A 189 21.64 -14.89 -0.21
C ASP A 189 21.70 -15.51 -1.62
N ASP A 190 20.72 -16.34 -2.00
CA ASP A 190 20.57 -16.89 -3.35
C ASP A 190 20.26 -15.79 -4.38
N ALA A 191 19.31 -14.91 -4.09
CA ALA A 191 18.97 -13.77 -4.96
C ALA A 191 20.18 -12.83 -5.16
N TYR A 192 20.99 -12.63 -4.11
CA TYR A 192 22.23 -11.84 -4.21
C TYR A 192 23.30 -12.53 -5.07
N GLN A 193 23.45 -13.86 -4.99
CA GLN A 193 24.37 -14.63 -5.83
C GLN A 193 23.99 -14.58 -7.32
N GLU A 194 22.69 -14.66 -7.64
CA GLU A 194 22.15 -14.48 -9.00
C GLU A 194 22.12 -12.99 -9.45
N GLY A 195 22.56 -12.06 -8.61
CA GLY A 195 22.60 -10.63 -8.91
C GLY A 195 21.23 -9.93 -8.99
N ILE A 196 20.19 -10.54 -8.43
CA ILE A 196 18.80 -10.07 -8.46
C ILE A 196 18.56 -9.05 -7.32
N PRO A 197 18.18 -7.79 -7.60
CA PRO A 197 17.88 -6.81 -6.57
C PRO A 197 16.72 -7.21 -5.65
N VAL A 198 16.99 -7.33 -4.35
CA VAL A 198 15.97 -7.54 -3.31
C VAL A 198 15.66 -6.22 -2.60
N VAL A 199 14.37 -5.88 -2.53
CA VAL A 199 13.85 -4.65 -1.92
C VAL A 199 12.83 -5.00 -0.84
N ILE A 200 13.01 -4.47 0.37
CA ILE A 200 12.08 -4.68 1.51
C ILE A 200 11.24 -3.42 1.71
N LEU A 201 9.92 -3.56 1.76
CA LEU A 201 8.97 -2.45 1.89
C LEU A 201 8.49 -2.29 3.33
N THR A 202 8.80 -1.18 4.00
CA THR A 202 8.28 -0.85 5.35
C THR A 202 7.40 0.41 5.40
N ALA A 203 7.36 1.19 4.32
CA ALA A 203 6.59 2.43 4.18
C ALA A 203 5.04 2.28 4.23
N TYR A 204 4.53 1.09 4.53
CA TYR A 204 3.09 0.82 4.69
C TYR A 204 2.55 1.23 6.08
N SER A 205 3.42 1.63 7.02
CA SER A 205 3.04 2.11 8.35
C SER A 205 3.79 3.37 8.78
N LYS A 206 3.12 4.19 9.61
CA LYS A 206 3.75 5.27 10.38
C LYS A 206 4.93 4.79 11.25
N SER A 207 4.97 3.50 11.59
CA SER A 207 6.06 2.84 12.32
C SER A 207 7.15 2.27 11.40
N GLY A 208 7.03 2.43 10.08
CA GLY A 208 7.87 1.79 9.06
C GLY A 208 9.37 1.94 9.25
N ASP A 209 9.82 3.09 9.75
CA ASP A 209 11.25 3.37 9.98
C ASP A 209 11.78 2.62 11.23
N LYS A 210 10.92 2.37 12.23
CA LYS A 210 11.23 1.51 13.39
C LYS A 210 11.18 0.02 13.00
N ILE A 211 10.23 -0.35 12.15
CA ILE A 211 10.11 -1.70 11.58
C ILE A 211 11.37 -2.02 10.75
N ALA A 212 11.86 -1.08 9.94
CA ALA A 212 13.15 -1.19 9.25
C ALA A 212 14.31 -1.43 10.20
N GLY A 213 14.41 -0.68 11.32
CA GLY A 213 15.42 -0.92 12.35
C GLY A 213 15.35 -2.32 12.97
N SER A 214 14.14 -2.85 13.23
CA SER A 214 13.93 -4.21 13.73
C SER A 214 14.34 -5.28 12.69
N ILE A 215 14.09 -5.04 11.41
CA ILE A 215 14.52 -5.91 10.30
C ILE A 215 16.05 -5.90 10.15
N ILE A 216 16.69 -4.75 10.32
CA ILE A 216 18.16 -4.61 10.32
C ILE A 216 18.79 -5.41 11.47
N GLU A 217 18.20 -5.38 12.66
CA GLU A 217 18.65 -6.23 13.78
C GLU A 217 18.48 -7.73 13.49
N LYS A 218 17.37 -8.12 12.85
CA LYS A 218 17.04 -9.54 12.58
C LYS A 218 17.84 -10.17 11.42
N LEU A 219 18.14 -9.41 10.36
CA LEU A 219 18.93 -9.88 9.20
C LEU A 219 20.44 -9.78 9.44
N GLY A 220 20.88 -8.92 10.36
CA GLY A 220 22.30 -8.68 10.63
C GLY A 220 23.05 -7.93 9.53
N HIS A 221 24.20 -7.38 9.89
CA HIS A 221 24.96 -6.48 9.01
C HIS A 221 25.41 -7.11 7.67
N GLU A 222 25.58 -8.43 7.62
CA GLU A 222 26.01 -9.14 6.41
C GLU A 222 24.93 -9.18 5.32
N ARG A 223 23.65 -9.38 5.70
CA ARG A 223 22.54 -9.44 4.73
C ARG A 223 21.97 -8.06 4.41
N ILE A 224 22.17 -7.07 5.29
CA ILE A 224 21.72 -5.68 5.06
C ILE A 224 22.52 -4.95 3.97
N SER A 225 23.72 -5.42 3.60
CA SER A 225 24.41 -4.95 2.38
C SER A 225 23.88 -5.58 1.07
N LYS A 226 23.12 -6.68 1.17
CA LYS A 226 22.55 -7.44 0.04
C LYS A 226 21.14 -6.97 -0.37
N VAL A 227 20.44 -6.25 0.52
CA VAL A 227 19.04 -5.80 0.33
C VAL A 227 18.90 -4.28 0.41
N LYS A 228 17.88 -3.72 -0.24
CA LYS A 228 17.49 -2.30 -0.06
C LYS A 228 16.20 -2.18 0.72
N ILE A 229 16.20 -1.50 1.86
CA ILE A 229 14.97 -1.18 2.59
C ILE A 229 14.38 0.14 2.08
N ILE A 230 13.05 0.23 1.97
CA ILE A 230 12.28 1.42 1.60
C ILE A 230 11.28 1.72 2.72
N GLY A 231 11.62 2.70 3.56
CA GLY A 231 10.80 3.22 4.64
C GLY A 231 10.06 4.51 4.26
N ASN A 232 9.53 5.20 5.27
CA ASN A 232 8.73 6.40 5.06
C ASN A 232 9.59 7.55 4.54
N GLN A 233 10.87 7.60 4.94
CA GLN A 233 11.78 8.67 4.55
C GLN A 233 12.17 8.58 3.08
N GLU A 234 12.46 7.38 2.56
CA GLU A 234 12.73 7.15 1.14
C GLU A 234 11.49 7.47 0.28
N VAL A 235 10.29 7.11 0.74
CA VAL A 235 9.05 7.42 0.02
C VAL A 235 8.77 8.94 0.00
N LYS A 236 8.96 9.65 1.12
CA LYS A 236 8.86 11.13 1.17
C LYS A 236 9.86 11.82 0.22
N GLN A 237 11.09 11.31 0.16
CA GLN A 237 12.14 11.88 -0.70
C GLN A 237 11.99 11.52 -2.19
N SER A 238 11.18 10.52 -2.53
CA SER A 238 10.86 10.19 -3.93
C SER A 238 10.13 11.33 -4.65
N SER A 239 10.18 11.35 -5.99
CA SER A 239 9.47 12.36 -6.79
C SER A 239 7.96 12.39 -6.51
N TYR A 240 7.35 11.24 -6.23
CA TYR A 240 5.94 11.16 -5.83
C TYR A 240 5.71 11.73 -4.42
N GLY A 241 6.60 11.42 -3.47
CA GLY A 241 6.58 11.98 -2.12
C GLY A 241 6.67 13.50 -2.13
N GLN A 242 7.57 14.09 -2.92
CA GLN A 242 7.71 15.54 -3.06
C GLN A 242 6.51 16.22 -3.75
N LEU A 243 5.79 15.51 -4.63
CA LEU A 243 4.58 16.02 -5.28
C LEU A 243 3.36 16.01 -4.34
N VAL A 244 3.21 14.97 -3.51
CA VAL A 244 2.11 14.87 -2.53
C VAL A 244 2.40 15.72 -1.28
N SER A 245 3.65 15.78 -0.84
CA SER A 245 4.10 16.66 0.23
C SER A 245 4.38 18.07 -0.31
N HIS A 246 3.32 18.87 -0.44
CA HIS A 246 3.34 20.30 -0.86
C HIS A 246 4.43 21.16 -0.19
N GLU A 247 4.93 20.73 0.97
CA GLU A 247 6.04 21.28 1.75
C GLU A 247 7.34 21.51 0.94
N GLY A 248 7.60 20.71 -0.11
CA GLY A 248 8.88 20.76 -0.85
C GLY A 248 8.93 21.65 -2.09
N LEU A 249 7.79 21.89 -2.76
CA LEU A 249 7.74 22.52 -4.11
C LEU A 249 6.80 23.72 -4.23
N SER A 250 5.90 23.93 -3.25
CA SER A 250 4.76 24.83 -3.42
C SER A 250 5.13 26.31 -3.62
N LEU A 251 6.11 26.86 -2.88
CA LEU A 251 6.41 28.30 -2.95
C LEU A 251 6.86 28.74 -4.35
N GLY A 252 7.97 28.20 -4.87
CA GLY A 252 8.50 28.63 -6.17
C GLY A 252 7.55 28.33 -7.34
N LEU A 253 6.90 27.16 -7.35
CA LEU A 253 6.05 26.76 -8.48
C LEU A 253 4.70 27.50 -8.46
N ASN A 254 4.07 27.70 -7.29
CA ASN A 254 2.85 28.50 -7.19
C ASN A 254 3.13 29.99 -7.43
N GLU A 255 4.29 30.52 -6.99
CA GLU A 255 4.69 31.89 -7.28
C GLU A 255 4.91 32.11 -8.78
N GLN A 256 5.54 31.16 -9.47
CA GLN A 256 5.73 31.22 -10.93
C GLN A 256 4.40 31.09 -11.69
N LEU A 257 3.50 30.19 -11.24
CA LEU A 257 2.14 30.07 -11.77
C LEU A 257 1.33 31.36 -11.57
N ALA A 258 1.43 31.98 -10.39
CA ALA A 258 0.77 33.24 -10.09
C ALA A 258 1.31 34.40 -10.94
N LYS A 259 2.63 34.47 -11.16
CA LYS A 259 3.27 35.48 -12.04
C LYS A 259 2.78 35.36 -13.48
N GLU A 260 2.75 34.15 -14.06
CA GLU A 260 2.22 33.95 -15.41
C GLU A 260 0.70 34.18 -15.49
N ALA A 261 -0.07 33.83 -14.46
CA ALA A 261 -1.51 34.15 -14.40
C ALA A 261 -1.77 35.67 -14.35
N ILE A 262 -1.04 36.43 -13.52
CA ILE A 262 -1.12 37.90 -13.45
C ILE A 262 -0.73 38.53 -14.79
N LYS A 263 0.34 38.04 -15.41
CA LYS A 263 0.82 38.48 -16.73
C LYS A 263 -0.20 38.22 -17.84
N ALA A 264 -0.85 37.05 -17.86
CA ALA A 264 -1.92 36.74 -18.81
C ALA A 264 -3.16 37.63 -18.60
N VAL A 265 -3.57 37.86 -17.36
CA VAL A 265 -4.68 38.79 -17.02
C VAL A 265 -4.34 40.23 -17.41
N SER A 266 -3.08 40.65 -17.28
CA SER A 266 -2.62 41.97 -17.72
C SER A 266 -2.67 42.12 -19.25
N ALA A 267 -2.20 41.11 -19.99
CA ALA A 267 -2.23 41.10 -21.45
C ALA A 267 -3.65 41.16 -22.04
N GLU A 268 -4.59 40.39 -21.48
CA GLU A 268 -5.98 40.41 -21.96
C GLU A 268 -6.68 41.74 -21.60
N LYS A 269 -6.37 42.35 -20.44
CA LYS A 269 -6.83 43.71 -20.10
C LYS A 269 -6.28 44.77 -21.04
N GLN A 270 -4.99 44.70 -21.39
CA GLN A 270 -4.34 45.61 -22.34
C GLN A 270 -5.03 45.56 -23.71
N LYS A 271 -5.21 44.34 -24.25
CA LYS A 271 -5.91 44.08 -25.51
C LYS A 271 -7.34 44.65 -25.54
N ILE A 272 -8.11 44.46 -24.46
CA ILE A 272 -9.47 45.02 -24.35
C ILE A 272 -9.44 46.56 -24.32
N ALA A 273 -8.46 47.17 -23.63
CA ALA A 273 -8.32 48.62 -23.61
C ALA A 273 -7.97 49.21 -24.99
N GLU A 274 -7.09 48.54 -25.74
CA GLU A 274 -6.73 48.91 -27.12
C GLU A 274 -7.92 48.78 -28.09
N GLU A 275 -8.71 47.70 -27.98
CA GLU A 275 -9.92 47.48 -28.79
C GLU A 275 -10.99 48.57 -28.53
N VAL A 276 -11.25 48.89 -27.26
CA VAL A 276 -12.18 49.96 -26.86
C VAL A 276 -11.69 51.33 -27.32
N ALA A 277 -10.39 51.63 -27.19
CA ALA A 277 -9.82 52.90 -27.63
C ALA A 277 -9.85 53.09 -29.15
N SER A 278 -9.58 52.02 -29.90
CA SER A 278 -9.71 51.99 -31.37
C SER A 278 -11.15 52.29 -31.80
N MET A 279 -12.14 51.65 -31.17
CA MET A 279 -13.56 51.89 -31.42
C MET A 279 -14.01 53.33 -31.05
N LEU A 280 -13.36 53.95 -30.06
CA LEU A 280 -13.61 55.34 -29.64
C LEU A 280 -12.75 56.38 -30.37
N LYS A 281 -11.81 55.98 -31.23
CA LYS A 281 -10.81 56.83 -31.92
C LYS A 281 -9.91 57.65 -30.98
N LEU A 282 -9.49 57.06 -29.86
CA LEU A 282 -8.62 57.71 -28.87
C LEU A 282 -7.24 57.06 -28.89
N SER A 283 -6.18 57.87 -28.77
CA SER A 283 -4.85 57.35 -28.44
C SER A 283 -4.75 57.12 -26.93
N VAL A 284 -4.01 56.08 -26.54
CA VAL A 284 -3.81 55.70 -25.14
C VAL A 284 -2.33 55.47 -24.88
N GLU A 285 -1.81 56.15 -23.86
CA GLU A 285 -0.57 55.76 -23.19
C GLU A 285 -0.95 55.11 -21.86
N ILE A 286 -0.50 53.87 -21.62
CA ILE A 286 -0.77 53.12 -20.38
C ILE A 286 0.54 53.01 -19.61
N ASP A 287 0.75 53.95 -18.67
CA ASP A 287 1.83 53.84 -17.71
C ASP A 287 1.51 52.71 -16.71
N THR A 288 2.40 51.72 -16.65
CA THR A 288 2.28 50.52 -15.82
C THR A 288 3.15 50.57 -14.56
N SER A 289 3.78 51.71 -14.25
CA SER A 289 4.73 51.88 -13.14
C SER A 289 4.09 52.01 -11.75
N SER A 290 2.79 52.28 -11.63
CA SER A 290 2.10 52.58 -10.36
C SER A 290 1.02 51.56 -10.00
N SER A 291 1.12 50.95 -8.82
CA SER A 291 0.27 49.82 -8.41
C SER A 291 -1.07 50.19 -7.75
N GLU A 292 -1.39 51.48 -7.50
CA GLU A 292 -2.59 51.87 -6.74
C GLU A 292 -3.62 52.76 -7.48
N ARG A 293 -3.35 53.22 -8.71
CA ARG A 293 -4.36 53.74 -9.65
C ARG A 293 -3.88 53.64 -11.09
N LEU A 294 -4.70 53.01 -11.95
CA LEU A 294 -4.62 53.21 -13.40
C LEU A 294 -5.13 54.61 -13.73
N VAL A 295 -4.24 55.48 -14.20
CA VAL A 295 -4.58 56.80 -14.73
C VAL A 295 -4.55 56.70 -16.26
N ILE A 296 -5.72 56.66 -16.90
CA ILE A 296 -5.82 56.58 -18.36
C ILE A 296 -5.87 58.01 -18.91
N HIS A 297 -4.78 58.45 -19.54
CA HIS A 297 -4.77 59.69 -20.30
C HIS A 297 -5.29 59.43 -21.72
N LEU A 298 -6.48 59.96 -22.00
CA LEU A 298 -7.13 59.87 -23.31
C LEU A 298 -6.92 61.19 -24.06
N TYR A 299 -6.30 61.12 -25.23
CA TYR A 299 -6.13 62.29 -26.10
C TYR A 299 -7.03 62.15 -27.34
N PHE A 300 -7.76 63.24 -27.65
CA PHE A 300 -8.51 63.35 -28.89
C PHE A 300 -7.56 63.69 -30.03
N VAL A 301 -7.58 62.87 -31.09
CA VAL A 301 -6.96 63.18 -32.37
C VAL A 301 -8.03 63.83 -33.26
N SER A 302 -7.72 65.02 -33.77
CA SER A 302 -8.57 65.81 -34.69
C SER A 302 -8.28 65.49 -36.15
#